data_AF-A0A2T9WKC2-F1
#
_entry.id   AF-A0A2T9WKC2-F1
#
_cell.length_a   1.000
_cell.length_b   1.000
_cell.length_c   1.000
_cell.angle_alpha   90.00
_cell.angle_beta   90.00
_cell.angle_gamma   90.00
#
_symmetry.space_group_name_H-M   'P 1'
#
loop_
_entity.id
_entity.type
_entity.pdbx_description
1 polymer ?
#
loop_
_entity_poly.entity_id
_entity_poly.type
_entity_poly.pdbx_seq_one_letter_code
_entity_poly.pdbx_strand_id
1 'polypeptide(L)'
;GILDEIDIIKHIKDKLGIIDHNIKILKISYYEKPKLKIVDDFYAYGLAIYSRRENKIVFSRKALKEEIDKQSKDYQEIEGIKYLKVSSLLYPFYINEGNTIEALTIAIILLSLLHESWHSFDEFIFKMLIFLGDSTIKNRDRLYKVLTTHYGIELRASAFEVIMYYLLTGFYKDKRVYISVCNNISTTCRKYLEELGIIERSENIYTNYFAPYTLGRCYGNIIVAKYKSSLEKSIDKIIDDLVYLDKEKAIEVIKNYVYNPDKLLQD
;
A
#
# COMPACT_ATOMS: atom_id res chain seq x y z
N GLY A 1 14.32 22.43 -1.17
CA GLY A 1 13.62 22.91 -2.38
C GLY A 1 12.82 21.76 -2.94
N ILE A 2 11.60 22.01 -3.39
CA ILE A 2 10.79 21.02 -4.10
C ILE A 2 11.58 20.56 -5.33
N LEU A 3 11.67 19.26 -5.59
CA LEU A 3 12.31 18.70 -6.77
C LEU A 3 11.76 19.38 -8.02
N ASP A 4 12.61 19.67 -9.00
CA ASP A 4 12.12 20.24 -10.24
C ASP A 4 11.26 19.22 -11.02
N GLU A 5 10.51 19.72 -12.00
CA GLU A 5 9.55 18.90 -12.74
C GLU A 5 10.22 17.74 -13.51
N ILE A 6 11.46 17.94 -13.94
CA ILE A 6 12.25 16.95 -14.68
C ILE A 6 12.70 15.84 -13.72
N ASP A 7 13.11 16.20 -12.52
CA ASP A 7 13.51 15.28 -11.45
C ASP A 7 12.35 14.37 -11.00
N ILE A 8 11.14 14.92 -10.85
CA ILE A 8 9.95 14.12 -10.49
C ILE A 8 9.65 13.06 -11.56
N ILE A 9 9.64 13.44 -12.84
CA ILE A 9 9.39 12.51 -13.96
C ILE A 9 10.46 11.41 -14.00
N LYS A 10 11.73 11.78 -13.78
CA LYS A 10 12.84 10.84 -13.70
C LYS A 10 12.63 9.85 -12.56
N HIS A 11 12.28 10.33 -11.36
CA HIS A 11 11.99 9.46 -10.22
C HIS A 11 10.83 8.49 -10.48
N ILE A 12 9.73 8.94 -11.10
CA ILE A 12 8.61 8.04 -11.44
C ILE A 12 9.08 6.92 -12.37
N LYS A 13 9.85 7.25 -13.42
CA LYS A 13 10.38 6.25 -14.37
C LYS A 13 11.35 5.28 -13.71
N ASP A 14 12.29 5.80 -12.92
CA ASP A 14 13.31 5.00 -12.24
C ASP A 14 12.66 4.04 -11.24
N LYS A 15 11.68 4.51 -10.46
CA LYS A 15 10.98 3.67 -9.47
C LYS A 15 10.12 2.60 -10.14
N LEU A 16 9.44 2.91 -11.24
CA LEU A 16 8.72 1.89 -12.02
C LEU A 16 9.68 0.82 -12.58
N GLY A 17 10.89 1.22 -12.99
CA GLY A 17 11.96 0.30 -13.38
C GLY A 17 12.40 -0.63 -12.24
N ILE A 18 12.60 -0.07 -11.04
CA ILE A 18 12.96 -0.83 -9.83
C ILE A 18 11.85 -1.82 -9.46
N ILE A 19 10.58 -1.40 -9.50
CA ILE A 19 9.43 -2.27 -9.20
C ILE A 19 9.41 -3.46 -10.18
N ASP A 20 9.48 -3.20 -11.48
CA ASP A 20 9.49 -4.24 -12.53
C ASP A 20 10.66 -5.22 -12.35
N HIS A 21 11.86 -4.71 -12.05
CA HIS A 21 13.02 -5.55 -11.79
C HIS A 21 12.84 -6.46 -10.56
N ASN A 22 12.35 -5.90 -9.45
CA ASN A 22 12.15 -6.67 -8.22
C ASN A 22 11.02 -7.68 -8.36
N ILE A 23 9.90 -7.33 -8.99
CA ILE A 23 8.80 -8.27 -9.27
C ILE A 23 9.30 -9.48 -10.08
N LYS A 24 10.18 -9.25 -11.07
CA LYS A 24 10.81 -10.32 -11.86
C LYS A 24 11.76 -11.19 -11.04
N ILE A 25 12.61 -10.59 -10.20
CA ILE A 25 13.51 -11.33 -9.30
C ILE A 25 12.71 -12.21 -8.35
N LEU A 26 11.64 -11.66 -7.79
CA LEU A 26 10.73 -12.34 -6.88
C LEU A 26 9.83 -13.35 -7.60
N LYS A 27 9.91 -13.46 -8.93
CA LYS A 27 9.13 -14.39 -9.76
C LYS A 27 7.63 -14.33 -9.47
N ILE A 28 7.12 -13.15 -9.11
CA ILE A 28 5.70 -12.99 -8.80
C ILE A 28 4.94 -13.20 -10.11
N SER A 29 4.22 -14.33 -10.20
CA SER A 29 3.35 -14.64 -11.32
C SER A 29 2.26 -13.57 -11.46
N TYR A 30 1.70 -13.40 -12.66
CA TYR A 30 0.54 -12.53 -12.93
C TYR A 30 0.83 -11.02 -13.06
N TYR A 31 2.09 -10.58 -13.00
CA TYR A 31 2.44 -9.19 -13.31
C TYR A 31 2.56 -8.95 -14.81
N GLU A 32 1.78 -8.00 -15.33
CA GLU A 32 2.02 -7.39 -16.63
C GLU A 32 2.46 -5.94 -16.39
N LYS A 33 3.69 -5.57 -16.80
CA LYS A 33 4.20 -4.22 -16.56
C LYS A 33 3.27 -3.16 -17.18
N PRO A 34 2.65 -2.28 -16.37
CA PRO A 34 1.80 -1.25 -16.93
C PRO A 34 2.62 -0.17 -17.63
N LYS A 35 2.03 0.43 -18.67
CA LYS A 35 2.56 1.65 -19.30
C LYS A 35 2.43 2.82 -18.33
N LEU A 36 3.30 3.82 -18.47
CA LEU A 36 3.23 5.05 -17.69
C LEU A 36 2.79 6.23 -18.56
N LYS A 37 1.88 7.04 -18.04
CA LYS A 37 1.52 8.35 -18.61
C LYS A 37 1.51 9.39 -17.50
N ILE A 38 2.06 10.56 -17.76
CA ILE A 38 2.02 11.70 -16.85
C ILE A 38 1.25 12.80 -17.58
N VAL A 39 0.26 13.40 -16.91
CA VAL A 39 -0.57 14.49 -17.44
C VAL A 39 -0.55 15.67 -16.48
N ASP A 40 -0.94 16.85 -16.95
CA ASP A 40 -1.05 18.05 -16.10
C ASP A 40 -1.94 17.83 -14.90
N ASP A 41 -3.16 17.42 -15.18
CA ASP A 41 -4.15 17.09 -14.17
C ASP A 41 -5.18 16.11 -14.74
N PHE A 42 -5.86 15.39 -13.87
CA PHE A 42 -7.06 14.65 -14.22
C PHE A 42 -8.10 14.80 -13.11
N TYR A 43 -9.38 14.82 -13.46
CA TYR A 43 -10.51 15.07 -12.56
C TYR A 43 -10.88 13.84 -11.71
N ALA A 44 -9.89 13.15 -11.15
CA ALA A 44 -10.11 12.02 -10.26
C ALA A 44 -9.43 12.27 -8.92
N TYR A 45 -10.07 11.80 -7.85
CA TYR A 45 -9.75 12.04 -6.44
C TYR A 45 -8.41 11.40 -5.97
N GLY A 46 -7.42 11.23 -6.84
CA GLY A 46 -6.17 10.53 -6.57
C GLY A 46 -4.97 11.04 -7.37
N LEU A 47 -3.77 10.70 -6.89
CA LEU A 47 -2.47 11.12 -7.47
C LEU A 47 -2.14 10.38 -8.74
N ALA A 48 -2.55 9.11 -8.76
CA ALA A 48 -2.41 8.20 -9.87
C ALA A 48 -3.69 7.39 -10.02
N ILE A 49 -3.93 6.88 -11.22
CA ILE A 49 -5.01 5.94 -11.51
C ILE A 49 -4.53 4.86 -12.49
N TYR A 50 -4.98 3.63 -12.27
CA TYR A 50 -4.79 2.53 -13.19
C TYR A 50 -5.95 2.45 -14.21
N SER A 51 -5.60 2.60 -15.49
CA SER A 51 -6.48 2.38 -16.63
C SER A 51 -6.43 0.92 -17.07
N ARG A 52 -7.43 0.14 -16.64
CA ARG A 52 -7.58 -1.29 -16.96
C ARG A 52 -7.53 -1.60 -18.45
N ARG A 53 -8.20 -0.78 -19.28
CA ARG A 53 -8.30 -1.00 -20.73
C ARG A 53 -6.96 -0.86 -21.45
N GLU A 54 -6.10 0.02 -20.97
CA GLU A 54 -4.84 0.35 -21.62
C GLU A 54 -3.62 -0.29 -20.94
N ASN A 55 -3.84 -1.01 -19.83
CA ASN A 55 -2.81 -1.44 -18.89
C ASN A 55 -1.82 -0.30 -18.61
N LYS A 56 -2.32 0.79 -18.01
CA LYS A 56 -1.59 2.05 -17.91
C LYS A 56 -1.83 2.75 -16.59
N ILE A 57 -0.77 3.16 -15.92
CA ILE A 57 -0.81 4.07 -14.76
C ILE A 57 -0.72 5.50 -15.27
N VAL A 58 -1.67 6.34 -14.88
CA VAL A 58 -1.71 7.76 -15.22
C VAL A 58 -1.47 8.58 -13.96
N PHE A 59 -0.45 9.44 -13.95
CA PHE A 59 -0.16 10.37 -12.85
C PHE A 59 -0.62 11.79 -13.17
N SER A 60 -1.20 12.48 -12.19
CA SER A 60 -1.48 13.91 -12.23
C SER A 60 -0.29 14.68 -11.65
N ARG A 61 0.34 15.53 -12.46
CA ARG A 61 1.44 16.40 -12.02
C ARG A 61 0.98 17.33 -10.91
N LYS A 62 -0.17 17.97 -11.10
CA LYS A 62 -0.73 18.91 -10.15
C LYS A 62 -1.07 18.24 -8.82
N ALA A 63 -1.79 17.12 -8.85
CA ALA A 63 -2.16 16.41 -7.63
C ALA A 63 -0.92 15.91 -6.86
N LEU A 64 0.10 15.40 -7.57
CA LEU A 64 1.36 14.99 -6.95
C LEU A 64 2.04 16.13 -6.20
N LYS A 65 2.11 17.31 -6.83
CA LYS A 65 2.69 18.51 -6.21
C LYS A 65 1.90 18.95 -4.97
N GLU A 66 0.57 19.00 -5.09
CA GLU A 66 -0.32 19.37 -3.98
C GLU A 66 -0.17 18.41 -2.79
N GLU A 67 -0.02 17.11 -3.06
CA GLU A 67 0.20 16.12 -2.00
C GLU A 67 1.58 16.27 -1.37
N ILE A 68 2.65 16.42 -2.14
CA ILE A 68 4.00 16.67 -1.58
C ILE A 68 3.98 17.92 -0.70
N ASP A 69 3.38 19.02 -1.18
CA ASP A 69 3.28 20.28 -0.45
C ASP A 69 2.49 20.11 0.85
N LYS A 70 1.36 19.41 0.81
CA LYS A 70 0.56 19.07 2.00
C LYS A 70 1.39 18.25 2.99
N GLN A 71 2.00 17.16 2.52
CA GLN A 71 2.78 16.25 3.37
C GLN A 71 4.01 16.91 3.99
N SER A 72 4.65 17.84 3.27
CA SER A 72 5.81 18.55 3.77
C SER A 72 5.49 19.46 4.97
N LYS A 73 4.26 19.97 5.05
CA LYS A 73 3.80 20.84 6.15
C LYS A 73 3.43 20.04 7.40
N ASP A 74 2.98 18.80 7.22
CA ASP A 74 2.50 17.94 8.29
C ASP A 74 3.57 16.98 8.85
N TYR A 75 4.82 17.14 8.41
CA TYR A 75 5.97 16.37 8.89
C TYR A 75 6.25 16.65 10.38
N GLN A 76 6.39 15.59 11.20
CA GLN A 76 6.72 15.69 12.63
C GLN A 76 7.89 14.76 12.97
N GLU A 77 9.01 15.33 13.40
CA GLU A 77 10.14 14.56 13.90
C GLU A 77 9.80 13.93 15.27
N ILE A 78 9.98 12.61 15.40
CA ILE A 78 9.98 11.91 16.68
C ILE A 78 11.46 11.74 17.08
N GLU A 79 11.79 11.92 18.35
CA GLU A 79 13.17 11.84 18.84
C GLU A 79 13.83 10.50 18.42
N GLY A 80 14.89 10.56 17.61
CA GLY A 80 15.62 9.39 17.08
C GLY A 80 14.98 8.68 15.87
N ILE A 81 13.78 9.09 15.44
CA ILE A 81 13.03 8.54 14.30
C ILE A 81 12.36 9.70 13.53
N LYS A 82 12.90 10.04 12.35
CA LYS A 82 12.19 10.89 11.39
C LYS A 82 10.92 10.15 10.90
N TYR A 83 9.73 10.71 11.18
CA TYR A 83 8.43 10.07 10.93
C TYR A 83 7.44 11.06 10.28
N LEU A 84 6.46 10.55 9.53
CA LEU A 84 5.33 11.34 9.02
C LEU A 84 4.05 10.87 9.70
N LYS A 85 3.41 11.77 10.44
CA LYS A 85 2.29 11.42 11.35
C LYS A 85 0.90 11.47 10.71
N VAL A 86 0.72 12.14 9.56
CA VAL A 86 -0.59 12.76 9.29
C VAL A 86 -1.33 12.23 8.05
N SER A 87 -0.69 11.53 7.12
CA SER A 87 -1.35 11.26 5.82
C SER A 87 -1.94 9.89 5.64
N SER A 88 -3.21 9.85 5.23
CA SER A 88 -3.88 8.68 4.66
C SER A 88 -3.27 8.19 3.33
N LEU A 89 -2.02 8.45 3.01
CA LEU A 89 -1.26 7.88 1.88
C LEU A 89 0.08 7.36 2.41
N LEU A 90 0.77 8.21 3.17
CA LEU A 90 2.02 7.91 3.84
C LEU A 90 1.81 7.49 5.28
N TYR A 91 0.74 6.76 5.57
CA TYR A 91 0.55 6.22 6.90
C TYR A 91 0.42 4.69 6.92
N PRO A 92 1.18 4.01 7.79
CA PRO A 92 2.35 4.46 8.55
C PRO A 92 3.71 4.31 7.84
N PHE A 93 4.48 5.40 7.74
CA PHE A 93 5.69 5.44 6.92
C PHE A 93 6.90 5.98 7.66
N TYR A 94 8.00 5.23 7.52
CA TYR A 94 9.32 5.62 7.97
C TYR A 94 10.09 6.29 6.82
N ILE A 95 10.79 7.40 7.12
CA ILE A 95 11.71 8.08 6.21
C ILE A 95 13.03 8.29 6.95
N ASN A 96 14.16 7.82 6.42
CA ASN A 96 15.47 7.90 7.07
C ASN A 96 16.49 8.68 6.24
N GLU A 97 16.19 9.94 5.89
CA GLU A 97 17.11 10.70 5.04
C GLU A 97 17.32 12.15 5.51
N GLY A 98 18.47 12.71 5.09
CA GLY A 98 18.88 14.08 5.40
C GLY A 98 18.00 15.14 4.69
N ASN A 99 17.49 14.84 3.49
CA ASN A 99 16.61 15.72 2.72
C ASN A 99 15.15 15.22 2.75
N THR A 100 14.37 15.73 3.70
CA THR A 100 12.99 15.28 3.97
C THR A 100 12.06 15.42 2.76
N ILE A 101 12.19 16.49 1.95
CA ILE A 101 11.27 16.76 0.82
C ILE A 101 11.49 15.78 -0.33
N GLU A 102 12.76 15.49 -0.64
CA GLU A 102 13.13 14.53 -1.69
C GLU A 102 12.71 13.12 -1.30
N ALA A 103 13.03 12.71 -0.08
CA ALA A 103 12.65 11.38 0.42
C ALA A 103 11.11 11.21 0.51
N LEU A 104 10.39 12.26 0.90
CA LEU A 104 8.94 12.32 0.89
C LEU A 104 8.38 12.15 -0.53
N THR A 105 8.94 12.88 -1.49
CA THR A 105 8.53 12.80 -2.90
C THR A 105 8.75 11.40 -3.45
N ILE A 106 9.92 10.82 -3.18
CA ILE A 106 10.26 9.45 -3.58
C ILE A 106 9.28 8.44 -2.97
N ALA A 107 8.92 8.60 -1.70
CA ALA A 107 7.97 7.72 -1.03
C ALA A 107 6.57 7.80 -1.64
N ILE A 108 6.03 9.01 -1.84
CA ILE A 108 4.70 9.24 -2.46
C ILE A 108 4.63 8.61 -3.84
N ILE A 109 5.65 8.85 -4.67
CA ILE A 109 5.75 8.28 -6.03
C ILE A 109 5.79 6.76 -5.97
N LEU A 110 6.68 6.20 -5.14
CA LEU A 110 6.87 4.76 -5.04
C LEU A 110 5.59 4.05 -4.60
N LEU A 111 4.89 4.60 -3.61
CA LEU A 111 3.65 4.02 -3.12
C LEU A 111 2.53 4.05 -4.13
N SER A 112 2.32 5.21 -4.75
CA SER A 112 1.33 5.37 -5.80
C SER A 112 1.61 4.37 -6.95
N LEU A 113 2.88 4.20 -7.33
CA LEU A 113 3.25 3.20 -8.34
C LEU A 113 2.97 1.77 -7.88
N LEU A 114 3.28 1.42 -6.63
CA LEU A 114 3.05 0.07 -6.10
C LEU A 114 1.56 -0.25 -6.00
N HIS A 115 0.76 0.69 -5.48
CA HIS A 115 -0.70 0.56 -5.37
C HIS A 115 -1.34 0.35 -6.73
N GLU A 116 -1.05 1.25 -7.69
CA GLU A 116 -1.61 1.14 -9.04
C GLU A 116 -1.03 -0.06 -9.82
N SER A 117 0.19 -0.52 -9.49
CA SER A 117 0.73 -1.76 -10.04
C SER A 117 -0.07 -2.97 -9.59
N TRP A 118 -0.53 -3.02 -8.32
CA TRP A 118 -1.38 -4.11 -7.84
C TRP A 118 -2.67 -4.23 -8.65
N HIS A 119 -3.28 -3.11 -9.04
CA HIS A 119 -4.48 -3.12 -9.90
C HIS A 119 -4.22 -3.79 -11.26
N SER A 120 -2.98 -3.78 -11.76
CA SER A 120 -2.61 -4.57 -12.94
C SER A 120 -2.57 -6.07 -12.67
N PHE A 121 -2.12 -6.51 -11.49
CA PHE A 121 -2.18 -7.92 -11.09
C PHE A 121 -3.65 -8.37 -11.00
N ASP A 122 -4.49 -7.57 -10.36
CA ASP A 122 -5.92 -7.84 -10.22
C ASP A 122 -6.59 -8.00 -11.58
N GLU A 123 -6.32 -7.10 -12.53
CA GLU A 123 -6.86 -7.21 -13.88
C GLU A 123 -6.36 -8.47 -14.61
N PHE A 124 -5.09 -8.85 -14.44
CA PHE A 124 -4.57 -10.08 -15.03
C PHE A 124 -5.26 -11.33 -14.46
N ILE A 125 -5.35 -11.44 -13.14
CA ILE A 125 -5.99 -12.57 -12.46
C ILE A 125 -7.48 -12.63 -12.85
N PHE A 126 -8.15 -11.49 -12.94
CA PHE A 126 -9.53 -11.40 -13.39
C PHE A 126 -9.70 -11.93 -14.82
N LYS A 127 -8.82 -11.54 -15.75
CA LYS A 127 -8.83 -12.07 -17.13
C LYS A 127 -8.60 -13.57 -17.18
N MET A 128 -7.65 -14.08 -16.40
CA MET A 128 -7.40 -15.53 -16.29
C MET A 128 -8.67 -16.27 -15.82
N LEU A 129 -9.33 -15.75 -14.79
CA LEU A 129 -10.55 -16.34 -14.21
C LEU A 129 -11.72 -16.35 -15.20
N ILE A 130 -11.91 -15.27 -15.96
CA ILE A 130 -13.06 -15.11 -16.88
C ILE A 130 -12.84 -15.78 -18.23
N PHE A 131 -11.67 -15.58 -18.85
CA PHE A 131 -11.46 -15.99 -20.24
C PHE A 131 -10.84 -17.37 -20.39
N LEU A 132 -9.97 -17.77 -19.46
CA LEU A 132 -9.19 -19.00 -19.63
C LEU A 132 -9.83 -20.19 -18.91
N GLY A 133 -10.86 -19.97 -18.10
CA GLY A 133 -11.57 -21.06 -17.44
C GLY A 133 -10.62 -21.93 -16.60
N ASP A 134 -9.50 -21.36 -16.14
CA ASP A 134 -8.43 -22.11 -15.49
C ASP A 134 -8.95 -22.81 -14.22
N SER A 135 -9.06 -24.14 -14.32
CA SER A 135 -9.57 -25.01 -13.27
C SER A 135 -8.61 -25.15 -12.09
N THR A 136 -7.37 -24.67 -12.22
CA THR A 136 -6.37 -24.66 -11.13
C THR A 136 -6.60 -23.54 -10.12
N ILE A 137 -7.37 -22.50 -10.49
CA ILE A 137 -7.73 -21.40 -9.61
C ILE A 137 -8.77 -21.89 -8.60
N LYS A 138 -8.34 -22.03 -7.34
CA LYS A 138 -9.19 -22.41 -6.21
C LYS A 138 -10.08 -21.23 -5.78
N ASN A 139 -11.22 -21.53 -5.15
CA ASN A 139 -12.11 -20.54 -4.54
C ASN A 139 -12.55 -19.40 -5.48
N ARG A 140 -12.95 -19.77 -6.71
CA ARG A 140 -13.32 -18.82 -7.78
C ARG A 140 -14.33 -17.76 -7.37
N ASP A 141 -15.40 -18.13 -6.67
CA ASP A 141 -16.44 -17.17 -6.27
C ASP A 141 -15.91 -16.10 -5.31
N ARG A 142 -15.08 -16.52 -4.35
CA ARG A 142 -14.40 -15.61 -3.43
C ARG A 142 -13.44 -14.69 -4.17
N LEU A 143 -12.65 -15.26 -5.09
CA LEU A 143 -11.68 -14.51 -5.87
C LEU A 143 -12.38 -13.49 -6.80
N TYR A 144 -13.47 -13.88 -7.46
CA TYR A 144 -14.31 -12.99 -8.26
C TYR A 144 -14.85 -11.83 -7.42
N LYS A 145 -15.34 -12.09 -6.20
CA LYS A 145 -15.85 -11.06 -5.29
C LYS A 145 -14.78 -10.03 -4.91
N VAL A 146 -13.56 -10.48 -4.59
CA VAL A 146 -12.48 -9.54 -4.20
C VAL A 146 -11.90 -8.77 -5.39
N LEU A 147 -11.97 -9.31 -6.61
CA LEU A 147 -11.48 -8.65 -7.83
C LEU A 147 -12.46 -7.64 -8.43
N THR A 148 -13.75 -7.71 -8.08
CA THR A 148 -14.81 -6.90 -8.71
C THR A 148 -15.38 -5.81 -7.80
N THR A 149 -15.03 -5.83 -6.52
CA THR A 149 -15.52 -4.83 -5.55
C THR A 149 -14.46 -3.78 -5.27
N HIS A 150 -14.85 -2.50 -5.20
CA HIS A 150 -13.99 -1.39 -4.75
C HIS A 150 -13.25 -1.75 -3.45
N TYR A 151 -13.98 -2.37 -2.52
CA TYR A 151 -13.41 -2.76 -1.25
C TYR A 151 -12.30 -3.80 -1.38
N GLY A 152 -12.50 -4.84 -2.20
CA GLY A 152 -11.52 -5.91 -2.36
C GLY A 152 -10.28 -5.48 -3.15
N ILE A 153 -10.43 -4.66 -4.20
CA ILE A 153 -9.30 -4.19 -5.01
C ILE A 153 -8.44 -3.19 -4.24
N GLU A 154 -9.04 -2.18 -3.60
CA GLU A 154 -8.28 -1.13 -2.93
C GLU A 154 -7.64 -1.63 -1.63
N LEU A 155 -8.29 -2.56 -0.91
CA LEU A 155 -7.71 -3.15 0.29
C LEU A 155 -6.44 -3.93 -0.05
N ARG A 156 -6.46 -4.72 -1.11
CA ARG A 156 -5.30 -5.52 -1.52
C ARG A 156 -4.19 -4.64 -2.09
N ALA A 157 -4.53 -3.65 -2.91
CA ALA A 157 -3.57 -2.68 -3.42
C ALA A 157 -2.87 -1.91 -2.29
N SER A 158 -3.63 -1.43 -1.29
CA SER A 158 -3.05 -0.74 -0.13
C SER A 158 -2.28 -1.64 0.84
N ALA A 159 -2.60 -2.93 0.91
CA ALA A 159 -1.78 -3.88 1.65
C ALA A 159 -0.44 -4.13 0.94
N PHE A 160 -0.51 -4.35 -0.38
CA PHE A 160 0.66 -4.58 -1.23
C PHE A 160 1.61 -3.38 -1.25
N GLU A 161 1.09 -2.16 -1.42
CA GLU A 161 1.93 -0.95 -1.49
C GLU A 161 2.82 -0.80 -0.24
N VAL A 162 2.27 -1.09 0.94
CA VAL A 162 3.00 -1.02 2.21
C VAL A 162 4.07 -2.10 2.26
N ILE A 163 3.69 -3.35 2.02
CA ILE A 163 4.60 -4.50 2.12
C ILE A 163 5.80 -4.33 1.18
N MET A 164 5.52 -3.97 -0.08
CA MET A 164 6.56 -3.77 -1.08
C MET A 164 7.40 -2.53 -0.82
N TYR A 165 6.83 -1.45 -0.30
CA TYR A 165 7.60 -0.27 0.08
C TYR A 165 8.68 -0.64 1.11
N TYR A 166 8.32 -1.34 2.19
CA TYR A 166 9.28 -1.77 3.21
C TYR A 166 10.33 -2.73 2.65
N LEU A 167 9.94 -3.62 1.73
CA LEU A 167 10.86 -4.55 1.07
C LEU A 167 11.88 -3.81 0.19
N LEU A 168 11.40 -2.93 -0.71
CA LEU A 168 12.23 -2.22 -1.69
C LEU A 168 13.17 -1.18 -1.07
N THR A 169 12.77 -0.58 0.04
CA THR A 169 13.60 0.38 0.80
C THR A 169 14.55 -0.32 1.77
N GLY A 170 14.35 -1.61 2.05
CA GLY A 170 15.11 -2.34 3.07
C GLY A 170 14.78 -1.93 4.51
N PHE A 171 13.79 -1.05 4.70
CA PHE A 171 13.37 -0.55 6.02
C PHE A 171 12.86 -1.65 6.94
N TYR A 172 12.40 -2.77 6.39
CA TYR A 172 12.06 -3.95 7.18
C TYR A 172 13.24 -4.48 8.02
N LYS A 173 14.49 -4.05 7.80
CA LYS A 173 15.67 -4.44 8.61
C LYS A 173 15.92 -3.51 9.79
N ASP A 174 15.28 -2.33 9.83
CA ASP A 174 15.48 -1.35 10.90
C ASP A 174 14.56 -1.64 12.09
N LYS A 175 15.12 -1.80 13.28
CA LYS A 175 14.33 -2.09 14.49
C LYS A 175 13.34 -0.97 14.84
N ARG A 176 13.65 0.28 14.46
CA ARG A 176 12.79 1.46 14.71
C ARG A 176 11.50 1.41 13.91
N VAL A 177 11.52 0.75 12.75
CA VAL A 177 10.33 0.51 11.94
C VAL A 177 9.32 -0.33 12.71
N TYR A 178 9.74 -1.39 13.40
CA TYR A 178 8.81 -2.24 14.14
C TYR A 178 8.12 -1.50 15.28
N ILE A 179 8.85 -0.63 15.99
CA ILE A 179 8.28 0.22 17.04
C ILE A 179 7.21 1.14 16.44
N SER A 180 7.53 1.78 15.31
CA SER A 180 6.57 2.62 14.60
C SER A 180 5.33 1.81 14.19
N VAL A 181 5.51 0.68 13.51
CA VAL A 181 4.41 -0.19 13.08
C VAL A 181 3.52 -0.61 14.26
N CYS A 182 4.11 -1.04 15.38
CA CYS A 182 3.36 -1.44 16.57
C CYS A 182 2.54 -0.27 17.15
N ASN A 183 3.13 0.93 17.24
CA ASN A 183 2.43 2.13 17.67
C ASN A 183 1.27 2.47 16.73
N ASN A 184 1.45 2.31 15.43
CA ASN A 184 0.42 2.64 14.44
C ASN A 184 -0.76 1.65 14.46
N ILE A 185 -0.47 0.37 14.75
CA ILE A 185 -1.49 -0.66 14.96
C ILE A 185 -2.30 -0.36 16.24
N SER A 186 -1.62 -0.09 17.36
CA SER A 186 -2.26 0.10 18.67
C SER A 186 -3.06 1.41 18.79
N THR A 187 -2.73 2.41 17.98
CA THR A 187 -3.40 3.72 18.00
C THR A 187 -4.37 3.89 16.83
N THR A 188 -3.86 4.02 15.61
CA THR A 188 -4.66 4.48 14.48
C THR A 188 -5.48 3.38 13.84
N CYS A 189 -4.93 2.18 13.67
CA CYS A 189 -5.72 1.05 13.19
C CYS A 189 -6.86 0.74 14.15
N ARG A 190 -6.59 0.82 15.46
CA ARG A 190 -7.60 0.71 16.51
C ARG A 190 -8.70 1.75 16.38
N LYS A 191 -8.33 3.04 16.41
CA LYS A 191 -9.27 4.16 16.31
C LYS A 191 -10.15 4.04 15.07
N TYR A 192 -9.56 3.64 13.94
CA TYR A 192 -10.30 3.48 12.69
C TYR A 192 -11.36 2.37 12.75
N LEU A 193 -11.04 1.24 13.40
CA LEU A 193 -11.99 0.14 13.57
C LEU A 193 -13.12 0.50 14.55
N GLU A 194 -12.83 1.33 15.55
CA GLU A 194 -13.83 1.93 16.45
C GLU A 194 -14.75 2.88 15.66
N GLU A 195 -14.20 3.79 14.84
CA GLU A 195 -14.96 4.70 13.98
C GLU A 195 -15.84 3.99 12.94
N LEU A 196 -15.38 2.85 12.41
CA LEU A 196 -16.17 2.00 11.50
C LEU A 196 -17.24 1.16 12.20
N GLY A 197 -17.35 1.21 13.52
CA GLY A 197 -18.28 0.38 14.28
C GLY A 197 -17.93 -1.11 14.26
N ILE A 198 -16.70 -1.47 13.89
CA ILE A 198 -16.25 -2.86 13.73
C ILE A 198 -15.86 -3.48 15.08
N ILE A 199 -15.42 -2.65 16.03
CA ILE A 199 -14.87 -3.07 17.32
C ILE A 199 -15.72 -2.58 18.50
N GLU A 200 -16.09 -1.30 18.51
CA GLU A 200 -17.06 -0.72 19.45
C GLU A 200 -18.11 0.02 18.62
N ARG A 201 -19.38 -0.01 19.04
CA ARG A 201 -20.48 0.60 18.28
C ARG A 201 -20.33 2.12 18.32
N SER A 202 -19.73 2.69 17.29
CA SER A 202 -19.81 4.13 17.00
C SER A 202 -21.26 4.48 16.66
N GLU A 203 -21.82 5.51 17.30
CA GLU A 203 -23.13 6.08 16.96
C GLU A 203 -23.14 6.69 15.54
N ASN A 204 -21.96 6.92 14.95
CA ASN A 204 -21.76 7.41 13.60
C ASN A 204 -21.13 6.31 12.74
N ILE A 205 -21.95 5.50 12.06
CA ILE A 205 -21.47 4.52 11.07
C ILE A 205 -21.02 5.30 9.82
N TYR A 206 -19.73 5.59 9.71
CA TYR A 206 -19.16 6.16 8.50
C TYR A 206 -19.00 5.07 7.42
N THR A 207 -19.80 5.15 6.36
CA THR A 207 -19.55 4.42 5.10
C THR A 207 -18.41 5.10 4.34
N ASN A 208 -17.20 5.01 4.88
CA ASN A 208 -16.06 5.73 4.32
C ASN A 208 -15.56 5.04 3.04
N TYR A 209 -15.63 5.72 1.90
CA TYR A 209 -15.02 5.31 0.62
C TYR A 209 -13.53 4.93 0.77
N PHE A 210 -12.85 5.53 1.74
CA PHE A 210 -11.44 5.29 2.05
C PHE A 210 -11.19 4.10 3.01
N ALA A 211 -12.24 3.42 3.49
CA ALA A 211 -12.11 2.26 4.36
C ALA A 211 -11.24 1.12 3.85
N PRO A 212 -11.35 0.67 2.59
CA PRO A 212 -10.47 -0.39 2.12
C PRO A 212 -8.99 0.01 2.15
N TYR A 213 -8.66 1.27 1.82
CA TYR A 213 -7.28 1.77 1.87
C TYR A 213 -6.71 1.67 3.27
N THR A 214 -7.40 2.24 4.27
CA THR A 214 -6.90 2.24 5.66
C THR A 214 -6.75 0.81 6.20
N LEU A 215 -7.72 -0.07 5.94
CA LEU A 215 -7.61 -1.48 6.36
C LEU A 215 -6.46 -2.20 5.65
N GLY A 216 -6.30 -1.97 4.34
CA GLY A 216 -5.20 -2.51 3.56
C GLY A 216 -3.86 -2.13 4.16
N ARG A 217 -3.66 -0.85 4.49
CA ARG A 217 -2.41 -0.39 5.12
C ARG A 217 -2.20 -0.94 6.52
N CYS A 218 -3.24 -1.00 7.34
CA CYS A 218 -3.17 -1.64 8.65
C CYS A 218 -2.74 -3.11 8.55
N TYR A 219 -3.36 -3.85 7.62
CA TYR A 219 -2.99 -5.23 7.34
C TYR A 219 -1.54 -5.35 6.85
N GLY A 220 -1.15 -4.54 5.85
CA GLY A 220 0.22 -4.55 5.31
C GLY A 220 1.29 -4.31 6.38
N ASN A 221 1.01 -3.40 7.31
CA ASN A 221 1.90 -3.13 8.44
C ASN A 221 2.02 -4.30 9.40
N ILE A 222 0.88 -4.93 9.75
CA ILE A 222 0.91 -6.16 10.54
C ILE A 222 1.76 -7.24 9.85
N ILE A 223 1.66 -7.39 8.52
CA ILE A 223 2.49 -8.33 7.77
C ILE A 223 3.98 -7.98 7.88
N VAL A 224 4.35 -6.72 7.67
CA VAL A 224 5.75 -6.26 7.82
C VAL A 224 6.29 -6.55 9.22
N ALA A 225 5.52 -6.23 10.27
CA ALA A 225 5.92 -6.49 11.65
C ALA A 225 5.91 -7.99 12.01
N LYS A 226 5.02 -8.78 11.44
CA LYS A 226 4.95 -10.23 11.66
C LYS A 226 6.15 -10.95 11.07
N TYR A 227 6.55 -10.59 9.85
CA TYR A 227 7.63 -11.29 9.15
C TYR A 227 9.02 -10.70 9.45
N LYS A 228 9.12 -9.44 9.89
CA LYS A 228 10.40 -8.81 10.28
C LYS A 228 11.52 -9.07 9.26
N SER A 229 12.66 -9.60 9.71
CA SER A 229 13.82 -9.97 8.89
C SER A 229 13.55 -11.09 7.88
N SER A 230 12.45 -11.84 8.03
CA SER A 230 12.02 -12.89 7.10
C SER A 230 11.06 -12.39 6.00
N LEU A 231 10.76 -11.09 5.94
CA LEU A 231 9.84 -10.49 4.97
C LEU A 231 10.21 -10.88 3.53
N GLU A 232 11.47 -10.67 3.15
CA GLU A 232 11.96 -10.98 1.80
C GLU A 232 11.83 -12.47 1.46
N LYS A 233 12.16 -13.36 2.40
CA LYS A 233 12.07 -14.82 2.19
C LYS A 233 10.62 -15.33 2.12
N SER A 234 9.67 -14.55 2.65
CA SER A 234 8.27 -14.95 2.77
C SER A 234 7.37 -14.27 1.75
N ILE A 235 7.94 -13.45 0.85
CA ILE A 235 7.14 -12.59 -0.03
C ILE A 235 6.21 -13.37 -0.94
N ASP A 236 6.63 -14.50 -1.49
CA ASP A 236 5.79 -15.35 -2.36
C ASP A 236 4.51 -15.78 -1.63
N LYS A 237 4.66 -16.29 -0.41
CA LYS A 237 3.53 -16.69 0.43
C LYS A 237 2.65 -15.48 0.79
N ILE A 238 3.25 -14.33 1.04
CA ILE A 238 2.51 -13.10 1.36
C ILE A 238 1.68 -12.67 0.16
N ILE A 239 2.23 -12.67 -1.06
CA ILE A 239 1.48 -12.35 -2.28
C ILE A 239 0.33 -13.35 -2.47
N ASP A 240 0.57 -14.65 -2.32
CA ASP A 240 -0.48 -15.67 -2.42
C ASP A 240 -1.62 -15.41 -1.42
N ASP A 241 -1.28 -15.04 -0.19
CA ASP A 241 -2.26 -14.67 0.84
C ASP A 241 -3.02 -13.39 0.49
N LEU A 242 -2.34 -12.40 -0.11
CA LEU A 242 -2.95 -11.14 -0.56
C LEU A 242 -3.94 -11.36 -1.70
N VAL A 243 -3.66 -12.25 -2.66
CA VAL A 243 -4.55 -12.53 -3.79
C VAL A 243 -5.98 -12.87 -3.32
N TYR A 244 -6.11 -13.59 -2.19
CA TYR A 244 -7.40 -13.98 -1.63
C TYR A 244 -7.83 -13.15 -0.41
N LEU A 245 -7.16 -12.04 -0.13
CA LEU A 245 -7.49 -11.20 1.02
C LEU A 245 -8.84 -10.50 0.77
N ASP A 246 -9.77 -10.73 1.68
CA ASP A 246 -11.06 -10.04 1.75
C ASP A 246 -11.15 -9.18 3.01
N LYS A 247 -12.24 -8.42 3.10
CA LYS A 247 -12.53 -7.54 4.22
C LYS A 247 -12.54 -8.30 5.55
N GLU A 248 -13.22 -9.45 5.59
CA GLU A 248 -13.45 -10.22 6.79
C GLU A 248 -12.11 -10.75 7.35
N LYS A 249 -11.28 -11.38 6.50
CA LYS A 249 -9.94 -11.87 6.88
C LYS A 249 -9.03 -10.72 7.31
N ALA A 250 -9.07 -9.58 6.61
CA ALA A 250 -8.28 -8.41 6.99
C ALA A 250 -8.66 -7.90 8.39
N ILE A 251 -9.96 -7.74 8.65
CA ILE A 251 -10.47 -7.29 9.96
C ILE A 251 -10.10 -8.28 11.06
N GLU A 252 -10.25 -9.58 10.82
CA GLU A 252 -9.89 -10.63 11.79
C GLU A 252 -8.42 -10.52 12.20
N VAL A 253 -7.52 -10.45 11.21
CA VAL A 253 -6.09 -10.29 11.45
C VAL A 253 -5.82 -9.00 12.20
N ILE A 254 -6.40 -7.87 11.79
CA ILE A 254 -6.17 -6.58 12.45
C ILE A 254 -6.65 -6.62 13.90
N LYS A 255 -7.84 -7.15 14.19
CA LYS A 255 -8.36 -7.28 15.56
C LYS A 255 -7.42 -8.08 16.45
N ASN A 256 -6.83 -9.16 15.95
CA ASN A 256 -5.92 -10.00 16.73
C ASN A 256 -4.69 -9.23 17.24
N TYR A 257 -4.20 -8.26 16.46
CA TYR A 257 -2.99 -7.49 16.78
C TYR A 257 -3.26 -6.11 17.38
N VAL A 258 -4.42 -5.50 17.12
CA VAL A 258 -4.80 -4.21 17.73
C VAL A 258 -4.84 -4.28 19.26
N TYR A 259 -5.35 -5.39 19.81
CA TYR A 259 -5.42 -5.61 21.26
C TYR A 259 -4.18 -6.26 21.85
N ASN A 260 -3.32 -6.82 21.00
CA ASN A 260 -2.13 -7.53 21.42
C ASN A 260 -0.93 -7.14 20.55
N PRO A 261 -0.60 -5.83 20.44
CA PRO A 261 0.48 -5.38 19.57
C PRO A 261 1.82 -6.00 19.99
N ASP A 262 1.99 -6.32 21.27
CA ASP A 262 3.19 -6.98 21.81
C ASP A 262 3.44 -8.37 21.22
N LYS A 263 2.41 -9.04 20.67
CA LYS A 263 2.61 -10.29 19.92
C LYS A 263 3.45 -10.10 18.67
N LEU A 264 3.57 -8.88 18.16
CA LEU A 264 4.46 -8.54 17.05
C LEU A 264 5.89 -8.23 17.51
N LEU A 265 6.09 -8.00 18.81
CA LEU A 265 7.41 -7.75 19.40
C LEU A 265 8.10 -9.05 19.81
N GLN A 266 7.34 -10.12 20.04
CA GLN A 266 7.87 -11.45 20.32
C GLN A 266 8.44 -12.07 19.02
N ASP A 267 9.56 -12.78 19.13
CA ASP A 267 10.24 -13.48 18.03
C ASP A 267 9.70 -14.91 17.85
#